data_AF-A0A3M3WLU4-F1
#
_entry.id   AF-A0A3M3WLU4-F1
#
_cell.length_a   1.000
_cell.length_b   1.000
_cell.length_c   1.000
_cell.angle_alpha   90.00
_cell.angle_beta   90.00
_cell.angle_gamma   90.00
#
_symmetry.space_group_name_H-M   'P 1'
#
loop_
_entity.id
_entity.type
_entity.pdbx_description
1 polymer ?
#
loop_
_entity_poly.entity_id
_entity_poly.type
_entity_poly.pdbx_seq_one_letter_code
_entity_poly.pdbx_strand_id
1 'polypeptide(L)'
;MNMRHHTHDLLSPVPGTGRQIHSFHYGPQNGAGKVYIQASLHADELPGMLVAWYLKQRLAELENAGRLLGEIVVVPVANPIGLEQVLMDTPLGRYELESGQNFNRGFSDLGTQVGDDIEARLTADAEHNRALVRDSLLAALNTVPATTQLHSLRLTLQRLACDADMVLDLHCDFES
;
A
#
# COMPACT_ATOMS: atom_id res chain seq x y z
N MET A 1 -1.54 3.09 22.76
CA MET A 1 -0.74 4.21 22.24
C MET A 1 -1.68 5.05 21.38
N ASN A 2 -1.25 6.16 20.78
CA ASN A 2 -2.11 6.86 19.82
C ASN A 2 -1.83 6.32 18.42
N MET A 3 -2.88 6.16 17.61
CA MET A 3 -2.76 5.85 16.18
C MET A 3 -1.81 6.86 15.51
N ARG A 4 -0.89 6.35 14.69
CA ARG A 4 0.03 7.15 13.90
C ARG A 4 -0.54 7.31 12.49
N HIS A 5 -0.52 8.52 11.96
CA HIS A 5 -1.03 8.83 10.62
C HIS A 5 0.12 9.44 9.80
N HIS A 6 0.45 8.80 8.68
CA HIS A 6 1.47 9.28 7.76
C HIS A 6 0.83 9.66 6.41
N THR A 7 1.41 10.66 5.77
CA THR A 7 1.04 11.13 4.43
C THR A 7 2.22 10.89 3.50
N HIS A 8 1.94 10.33 2.32
CA HIS A 8 2.94 10.00 1.31
C HIS A 8 2.64 10.79 0.04
N ASP A 9 3.49 11.76 -0.29
CA ASP A 9 3.31 12.57 -1.48
C ASP A 9 3.52 11.75 -2.75
N LEU A 10 2.61 11.90 -3.70
CA LEU A 10 2.76 11.38 -5.05
C LEU A 10 3.42 12.44 -5.94
N LEU A 11 4.16 11.98 -6.95
CA LEU A 11 4.73 12.88 -7.96
C LEU A 11 3.61 13.64 -8.66
N SER A 12 3.63 14.97 -8.60
CA SER A 12 2.61 15.80 -9.26
C SER A 12 2.91 15.92 -10.76
N PRO A 13 1.94 15.64 -11.65
CA PRO A 13 2.15 15.79 -13.09
C PRO A 13 2.29 17.26 -13.50
N VAL A 14 1.62 18.18 -12.78
CA VAL A 14 1.70 19.63 -12.99
C VAL A 14 1.74 20.38 -11.66
N PRO A 15 2.25 21.64 -11.61
CA PRO A 15 2.27 22.43 -10.39
C PRO A 15 0.86 22.64 -9.81
N GLY A 16 0.72 22.45 -8.50
CA GLY A 16 -0.55 22.65 -7.78
C GLY A 16 -1.50 21.45 -7.73
N THR A 17 -1.21 20.35 -8.43
CA THR A 17 -2.07 19.13 -8.43
C THR A 17 -1.49 18.01 -7.57
N GLY A 18 -1.03 18.36 -6.36
CA GLY A 18 -0.48 17.39 -5.42
C GLY A 18 -1.53 16.39 -4.95
N ARG A 19 -1.15 15.12 -4.87
CA ARG A 19 -1.97 14.02 -4.33
C ARG A 19 -1.18 13.27 -3.29
N GLN A 20 -1.88 12.71 -2.31
CA GLN A 20 -1.25 12.02 -1.18
C GLN A 20 -1.95 10.68 -0.93
N ILE A 21 -1.17 9.69 -0.51
CA ILE A 21 -1.68 8.46 0.09
C ILE A 21 -1.63 8.64 1.61
N HIS A 22 -2.70 8.25 2.30
CA HIS A 22 -2.80 8.33 3.76
C HIS A 22 -2.73 6.92 4.36
N SER A 23 -1.72 6.66 5.20
CA SER A 23 -1.60 5.40 5.93
C SER A 23 -1.83 5.60 7.43
N PHE A 24 -2.70 4.77 8.00
CA PHE A 24 -3.03 4.78 9.42
C PHE A 24 -2.44 3.55 10.08
N HIS A 25 -1.56 3.76 11.06
CA HIS A 25 -0.81 2.72 11.74
C HIS A 25 -1.31 2.55 13.17
N TYR A 26 -1.64 1.32 13.51
CA TYR A 26 -2.13 0.89 14.82
C TYR A 26 -1.20 -0.18 15.39
N GLY A 27 -1.18 -0.33 16.70
CA GLY A 27 -0.44 -1.33 17.43
C GLY A 27 1.07 -1.04 17.55
N PRO A 28 1.79 -1.87 18.32
CA PRO A 28 3.23 -1.75 18.52
C PRO A 28 4.00 -2.16 17.25
N GLN A 29 5.01 -1.36 16.87
CA GLN A 29 5.90 -1.66 15.74
C GLN A 29 6.78 -2.90 15.96
N ASN A 30 7.16 -3.15 17.21
CA ASN A 30 7.96 -4.31 17.61
C ASN A 30 7.07 -5.44 18.17
N GLY A 31 5.84 -5.54 17.68
CA GLY A 31 4.89 -6.56 18.10
C GLY A 31 5.07 -7.89 17.37
N ALA A 32 4.05 -8.75 17.42
CA ALA A 32 4.07 -10.11 16.87
C ALA A 32 4.14 -10.18 15.33
N GLY A 33 4.06 -9.05 14.64
CA GLY A 33 4.07 -8.95 13.17
C GLY A 33 3.42 -7.68 12.66
N LYS A 34 3.36 -7.53 11.34
CA LYS A 34 2.75 -6.44 10.60
C LYS A 34 1.71 -6.94 9.60
N VAL A 35 0.51 -6.37 9.65
CA VAL A 35 -0.55 -6.56 8.64
C VAL A 35 -0.74 -5.26 7.87
N TYR A 36 -0.66 -5.33 6.55
CA TYR A 36 -0.96 -4.22 5.66
C TYR A 36 -2.28 -4.46 4.95
N ILE A 37 -3.17 -3.45 4.99
CA ILE A 37 -4.51 -3.51 4.41
C ILE A 37 -4.71 -2.27 3.56
N GLN A 38 -5.10 -2.44 2.30
CA GLN A 38 -5.46 -1.34 1.44
C GLN A 38 -6.81 -1.59 0.76
N ALA A 39 -7.43 -0.51 0.28
CA ALA A 39 -8.67 -0.58 -0.46
C ALA A 39 -8.71 0.44 -1.60
N SER A 40 -9.59 0.19 -2.56
CA SER A 40 -9.90 1.10 -3.68
C SER A 40 -8.66 1.46 -4.50
N LEU A 41 -7.87 0.43 -4.86
CA LEU A 41 -6.82 0.57 -5.87
C LEU A 41 -7.44 0.75 -7.26
N HIS A 42 -8.47 -0.03 -7.60
CA HIS A 42 -9.45 0.44 -8.56
C HIS A 42 -10.41 1.38 -7.83
N ALA A 43 -10.42 2.66 -8.22
CA ALA A 43 -11.03 3.70 -7.40
C ALA A 43 -12.57 3.71 -7.44
N ASP A 44 -13.17 2.97 -8.36
CA ASP A 44 -14.60 2.74 -8.52
C ASP A 44 -15.13 1.56 -7.67
N GLU A 45 -14.24 0.84 -6.98
CA GLU A 45 -14.58 -0.26 -6.07
C GLU A 45 -14.85 0.25 -4.63
N LEU A 46 -15.96 0.99 -4.46
CA LEU A 46 -16.32 1.69 -3.22
C LEU A 46 -16.60 0.80 -1.99
N PRO A 47 -17.17 -0.42 -2.11
CA PRO A 47 -17.36 -1.31 -0.97
C PRO A 47 -16.07 -1.60 -0.17
N GLY A 48 -14.93 -1.73 -0.84
CA GLY A 48 -13.64 -1.90 -0.17
C GLY A 48 -13.28 -0.71 0.73
N MET A 49 -13.48 0.51 0.24
CA MET A 49 -13.28 1.75 1.01
C MET A 49 -14.19 1.80 2.25
N LEU A 50 -15.45 1.37 2.11
CA LEU A 50 -16.41 1.32 3.21
C LEU A 50 -15.95 0.34 4.31
N VAL A 51 -15.49 -0.85 3.92
CA VAL A 51 -14.93 -1.83 4.88
C VAL A 51 -13.70 -1.26 5.58
N ALA A 52 -12.78 -0.64 4.84
CA ALA A 52 -11.59 0.00 5.42
C ALA A 52 -11.96 1.12 6.40
N TRP A 53 -13.03 1.89 6.14
CA TRP A 53 -13.51 2.91 7.07
C TRP A 53 -14.03 2.32 8.39
N TYR A 54 -14.85 1.27 8.35
CA TYR A 54 -15.30 0.59 9.57
C TYR A 54 -14.13 -0.06 10.32
N LEU A 55 -13.19 -0.64 9.59
CA LEU A 55 -11.99 -1.22 10.18
C LEU A 55 -11.17 -0.17 10.92
N LYS A 56 -10.99 1.02 10.33
CA LYS A 56 -10.31 2.17 10.95
C LYS A 56 -10.94 2.54 12.31
N GLN A 57 -12.26 2.55 12.40
CA GLN A 57 -12.98 2.82 13.66
C GLN A 57 -12.73 1.72 14.68
N ARG A 58 -12.87 0.45 14.28
CA ARG A 58 -12.68 -0.69 15.18
C ARG A 58 -11.23 -0.81 15.68
N LEU A 59 -10.26 -0.54 14.83
CA LEU A 59 -8.84 -0.53 15.21
C LEU A 59 -8.53 0.59 16.19
N ALA A 60 -9.15 1.76 16.06
CA ALA A 60 -8.99 2.84 17.04
C ALA A 60 -9.51 2.45 18.43
N GLU A 61 -10.64 1.75 18.51
CA GLU A 61 -11.15 1.21 19.78
C GLU A 61 -10.17 0.20 20.42
N LEU A 62 -9.63 -0.72 19.61
CA LEU A 62 -8.68 -1.74 20.08
C LEU A 62 -7.33 -1.15 20.50
N GLU A 63 -6.85 -0.14 19.77
CA GLU A 63 -5.64 0.63 20.10
C GLU A 63 -5.80 1.33 21.46
N ASN A 64 -6.92 2.03 21.66
CA ASN A 64 -7.23 2.71 22.92
C ASN A 64 -7.37 1.73 24.09
N ALA A 65 -7.83 0.51 23.82
CA ALA A 65 -7.92 -0.56 24.81
C ALA A 65 -6.60 -1.33 25.01
N GLY A 66 -5.53 -1.02 24.25
CA GLY A 66 -4.25 -1.72 24.35
C GLY A 66 -4.30 -3.20 23.94
N ARG A 67 -5.23 -3.57 23.03
CA ARG A 67 -5.51 -4.96 22.65
C ARG A 67 -4.78 -5.45 21.40
N LEU A 68 -4.00 -4.58 20.76
CA LEU A 68 -3.29 -4.91 19.54
C LEU A 68 -1.92 -5.51 19.86
N LEU A 69 -1.63 -6.67 19.26
CA LEU A 69 -0.42 -7.45 19.50
C LEU A 69 0.71 -7.16 18.51
N GLY A 70 0.39 -6.53 17.37
CA GLY A 70 1.30 -6.22 16.28
C GLY A 70 0.82 -5.00 15.51
N GLU A 71 1.61 -4.57 14.53
CA GLU A 71 1.30 -3.40 13.72
C GLU A 71 0.21 -3.74 12.70
N ILE A 72 -0.78 -2.86 12.57
CA ILE A 72 -1.77 -2.92 11.50
C ILE A 72 -1.75 -1.58 10.77
N VAL A 73 -1.48 -1.62 9.47
CA VAL A 73 -1.45 -0.45 8.59
C VAL A 73 -2.67 -0.51 7.69
N VAL A 74 -3.48 0.55 7.69
CA VAL A 74 -4.66 0.68 6.83
C VAL A 74 -4.50 1.87 5.89
N VAL A 75 -4.68 1.63 4.60
CA VAL A 75 -4.74 2.63 3.52
C VAL A 75 -6.14 2.58 2.89
N PRO A 76 -7.11 3.38 3.38
CA PRO A 76 -8.50 3.31 2.93
C PRO A 76 -8.69 3.71 1.46
N VAL A 77 -7.86 4.62 0.96
CA VAL A 77 -7.86 5.10 -0.42
C VAL A 77 -6.46 4.92 -0.97
N ALA A 78 -6.23 3.80 -1.64
CA ALA A 78 -4.94 3.49 -2.26
C ALA A 78 -4.71 4.28 -3.56
N ASN A 79 -5.79 4.74 -4.21
CA ASN A 79 -5.74 5.39 -5.51
C ASN A 79 -6.46 6.75 -5.55
N PRO A 80 -5.83 7.82 -5.04
CA PRO A 80 -6.37 9.18 -5.19
C PRO A 80 -6.38 9.68 -6.65
N ILE A 81 -5.60 9.06 -7.55
CA ILE A 81 -5.59 9.41 -8.98
C ILE A 81 -6.89 8.95 -9.63
N GLY A 82 -7.24 7.67 -9.48
CA GLY A 82 -8.49 7.12 -10.04
C GLY A 82 -9.73 7.73 -9.41
N LEU A 83 -9.67 8.12 -8.12
CA LEU A 83 -10.85 8.61 -7.40
C LEU A 83 -11.36 9.95 -7.93
N GLU A 84 -10.48 10.77 -8.52
CA GLU A 84 -10.87 12.02 -9.18
C GLU A 84 -11.25 11.86 -10.65
N GLN A 85 -11.03 10.69 -11.25
CA GLN A 85 -11.35 10.45 -12.66
C GLN A 85 -12.85 10.24 -12.82
N VAL A 86 -13.57 11.34 -13.10
CA VAL A 86 -15.00 11.34 -13.39
C VAL A 86 -15.24 11.95 -14.77
N LEU A 87 -15.85 11.17 -15.66
CA LEU A 87 -16.24 11.62 -16.99
C LEU A 87 -17.76 11.63 -17.10
N MET A 88 -18.35 12.82 -17.22
CA MET A 88 -19.82 12.96 -17.35
C MET A 88 -20.58 12.19 -16.25
N ASP A 89 -20.21 12.44 -14.98
CA ASP A 89 -20.78 11.77 -13.80
C ASP A 89 -20.53 10.24 -13.73
N THR A 90 -19.64 9.71 -14.58
CA THR A 90 -19.21 8.31 -14.55
C THR A 90 -17.81 8.20 -13.95
N PRO A 91 -17.64 7.56 -12.78
CA PRO A 91 -16.32 7.25 -12.24
C PRO A 91 -15.57 6.27 -13.14
N LEU A 92 -14.29 6.54 -13.38
CA LEU A 92 -13.39 5.70 -14.18
C LEU A 92 -12.21 5.28 -13.29
N GLY A 93 -12.38 4.25 -12.48
CA GLY A 93 -11.41 3.91 -11.43
C GLY A 93 -10.43 2.81 -11.79
N ARG A 94 -10.67 2.05 -12.88
CA ARG A 94 -9.88 0.87 -13.24
C ARG A 94 -8.55 1.17 -13.96
N TYR A 95 -8.54 2.19 -14.81
CA TYR A 95 -7.38 2.56 -15.63
C TYR A 95 -7.04 4.02 -15.43
N GLU A 96 -5.76 4.36 -15.45
CA GLU A 96 -5.31 5.73 -15.41
C GLU A 96 -5.52 6.39 -16.79
N LEU A 97 -6.14 7.58 -16.81
CA LEU A 97 -6.58 8.23 -18.06
C LEU A 97 -5.43 8.67 -18.97
N GLU A 98 -4.27 9.02 -18.42
CA GLU A 98 -3.14 9.54 -19.20
C GLU A 98 -2.45 8.44 -20.03
N SER A 99 -2.15 7.31 -19.41
CA SER A 99 -1.40 6.20 -20.02
C SER A 99 -2.26 5.01 -20.43
N GLY A 100 -3.52 4.93 -19.97
CA GLY A 100 -4.41 3.78 -20.18
C GLY A 100 -4.01 2.54 -19.39
N GLN A 101 -3.05 2.64 -18.48
CA GLN A 101 -2.58 1.51 -17.69
C GLN A 101 -3.58 1.15 -16.58
N ASN A 102 -3.74 -0.15 -16.32
CA ASN A 102 -4.50 -0.62 -15.17
C ASN A 102 -3.75 -0.28 -13.87
N PHE A 103 -4.46 0.27 -12.88
CA PHE A 103 -3.84 0.65 -11.60
C PHE A 103 -3.24 -0.55 -10.85
N ASN A 104 -3.86 -1.73 -10.96
CA ASN A 104 -3.44 -2.98 -10.34
C ASN A 104 -2.53 -3.84 -11.25
N ARG A 105 -1.75 -3.24 -12.14
CA ARG A 105 -0.71 -3.89 -12.97
C ARG A 105 0.56 -3.06 -12.96
N GLY A 106 1.68 -3.62 -13.42
CA GLY A 106 2.92 -2.84 -13.62
C GLY A 106 3.57 -2.35 -12.32
N PHE A 107 3.41 -3.09 -11.23
CA PHE A 107 4.23 -2.95 -10.03
C PHE A 107 5.68 -3.37 -10.31
N SER A 108 6.64 -2.82 -9.56
CA SER A 108 8.05 -3.15 -9.75
C SER A 108 8.31 -4.61 -9.38
N ASP A 109 8.79 -5.42 -10.32
CA ASP A 109 9.28 -6.77 -10.06
C ASP A 109 10.78 -6.71 -9.80
N LEU A 110 11.15 -6.92 -8.54
CA LEU A 110 12.53 -6.92 -8.06
C LEU A 110 12.95 -8.31 -7.55
N GLY A 111 12.11 -9.34 -7.75
CA GLY A 111 12.30 -10.65 -7.11
C GLY A 111 13.61 -11.32 -7.53
N THR A 112 13.93 -11.29 -8.82
CA THR A 112 15.17 -11.88 -9.35
C THR A 112 16.40 -11.12 -8.83
N GLN A 113 16.42 -9.80 -9.00
CA GLN A 113 17.54 -8.96 -8.55
C GLN A 113 17.81 -9.12 -7.05
N VAL A 114 16.77 -9.00 -6.22
CA VAL A 114 16.90 -9.15 -4.77
C VAL A 114 17.33 -10.58 -4.41
N GLY A 115 16.79 -11.59 -5.10
CA GLY A 115 17.19 -12.99 -4.91
C GLY A 115 18.69 -13.20 -5.14
N ASP A 116 19.21 -12.72 -6.27
CA ASP A 116 20.62 -12.80 -6.62
C ASP A 116 21.50 -12.05 -5.60
N ASP A 117 21.06 -10.86 -5.15
CA ASP A 117 21.79 -10.01 -4.19
C ASP A 117 21.86 -10.60 -2.76
N ILE A 118 20.94 -11.50 -2.40
CA ILE A 118 20.87 -12.08 -1.06
C ILE A 118 21.32 -13.54 -1.00
N GLU A 119 21.45 -14.22 -2.14
CA GLU A 119 21.67 -15.68 -2.21
C GLU A 119 22.81 -16.14 -1.30
N ALA A 120 23.97 -15.48 -1.36
CA ALA A 120 25.14 -15.82 -0.56
C ALA A 120 24.99 -15.55 0.96
N ARG A 121 23.96 -14.80 1.36
CA ARG A 121 23.66 -14.43 2.76
C ARG A 121 22.56 -15.29 3.37
N LEU A 122 21.86 -16.11 2.57
CA LEU A 122 20.83 -17.02 3.08
C LEU A 122 21.44 -18.11 3.96
N THR A 123 20.72 -18.47 5.02
CA THR A 123 21.13 -19.48 6.00
C THR A 123 20.06 -20.57 6.15
N ALA A 124 20.27 -21.52 7.08
CA ALA A 124 19.24 -22.49 7.45
C ALA A 124 18.15 -21.90 8.38
N ASP A 125 18.29 -20.65 8.85
CA ASP A 125 17.32 -19.96 9.69
C ASP A 125 16.29 -19.23 8.83
N ALA A 126 15.04 -19.71 8.88
CA ALA A 126 13.93 -19.15 8.11
C ALA A 126 13.54 -17.74 8.55
N GLU A 127 13.62 -17.41 9.85
CA GLU A 127 13.26 -16.09 10.36
C GLU A 127 14.32 -15.06 9.96
N HIS A 128 15.60 -15.43 10.03
CA HIS A 128 16.69 -14.61 9.49
C HIS A 128 16.49 -14.33 8.00
N ASN A 129 16.24 -15.37 7.20
CA ASN A 129 16.06 -15.23 5.76
C ASN A 129 14.83 -14.36 5.42
N ARG A 130 13.74 -14.49 6.17
CA ARG A 130 12.53 -13.68 6.01
C ARG A 130 12.82 -12.20 6.24
N ALA A 131 13.52 -11.86 7.32
CA ALA A 131 13.94 -10.49 7.61
C ALA A 131 14.86 -9.96 6.49
N LEU A 132 15.86 -10.73 6.09
CA LEU A 132 16.80 -10.38 5.02
C LEU A 132 16.10 -10.08 3.69
N VAL A 133 15.14 -10.92 3.28
CA VAL A 133 14.36 -10.73 2.04
C VAL A 133 13.59 -9.41 2.10
N ARG A 134 12.91 -9.12 3.21
CA ARG A 134 12.09 -7.91 3.37
C ARG A 134 12.93 -6.64 3.38
N ASP A 135 14.01 -6.65 4.15
CA ASP A 135 14.93 -5.52 4.24
C ASP A 135 15.56 -5.22 2.88
N SER A 136 15.95 -6.27 2.15
CA SER A 136 16.56 -6.14 0.83
C SER A 136 15.54 -5.70 -0.23
N LEU A 137 14.30 -6.19 -0.17
CA LEU A 137 13.23 -5.73 -1.06
C LEU A 137 12.86 -4.27 -0.81
N LEU A 138 12.74 -3.85 0.45
CA LEU A 138 12.49 -2.45 0.79
C LEU A 138 13.65 -1.55 0.35
N ALA A 139 14.89 -1.98 0.58
CA ALA A 139 16.08 -1.27 0.13
C ALA A 139 16.08 -1.11 -1.40
N ALA A 140 15.82 -2.19 -2.15
CA ALA A 140 15.73 -2.14 -3.61
C ALA A 140 14.62 -1.20 -4.08
N LEU A 141 13.40 -1.30 -3.50
CA LEU A 141 12.29 -0.39 -3.81
C LEU A 141 12.63 1.09 -3.54
N ASN A 142 13.45 1.39 -2.52
CA ASN A 142 13.88 2.75 -2.22
C ASN A 142 14.90 3.31 -3.24
N THR A 143 15.57 2.44 -4.00
CA THR A 143 16.46 2.87 -5.10
C THR A 143 15.74 3.12 -6.41
N VAL A 144 14.52 2.61 -6.59
CA VAL A 144 13.74 2.82 -7.81
C VAL A 144 13.20 4.26 -7.86
N PRO A 145 13.59 5.08 -8.86
CA PRO A 145 13.04 6.41 -9.01
C PRO A 145 11.62 6.35 -9.58
N ALA A 146 10.71 7.13 -9.00
CA ALA A 146 9.40 7.33 -9.59
C ALA A 146 9.51 8.28 -10.78
N THR A 147 8.97 7.88 -11.92
CA THR A 147 9.04 8.64 -13.19
C THR A 147 7.72 9.28 -13.60
N THR A 148 6.61 8.78 -13.05
CA THR A 148 5.24 9.30 -13.29
C THR A 148 4.45 9.29 -11.99
N GLN A 149 3.29 9.96 -11.96
CA GLN A 149 2.42 9.93 -10.79
C GLN A 149 1.93 8.50 -10.49
N LEU A 150 1.50 7.75 -11.51
CA LEU A 150 1.11 6.35 -11.39
C LEU A 150 2.25 5.47 -10.85
N HIS A 151 3.48 5.67 -11.33
CA HIS A 151 4.63 4.92 -10.82
C HIS A 151 4.92 5.27 -9.35
N SER A 152 4.82 6.55 -8.97
CA SER A 152 4.99 6.98 -7.58
C SER A 152 3.94 6.35 -6.65
N LEU A 153 2.69 6.22 -7.11
CA LEU A 153 1.62 5.53 -6.38
C LEU A 153 1.99 4.06 -6.12
N ARG A 154 2.38 3.34 -7.16
CA ARG A 154 2.73 1.91 -7.06
C ARG A 154 3.91 1.67 -6.12
N LEU A 155 4.97 2.47 -6.25
CA LEU A 155 6.13 2.39 -5.36
C LEU A 155 5.78 2.68 -3.91
N THR A 156 4.95 3.69 -3.64
CA THR A 156 4.49 4.01 -2.29
C THR A 156 3.72 2.85 -1.66
N LEU A 157 2.76 2.27 -2.39
CA LEU A 157 2.00 1.11 -1.89
C LEU A 157 2.90 -0.12 -1.68
N GLN A 158 3.84 -0.40 -2.59
CA GLN A 158 4.80 -1.49 -2.43
C GLN A 158 5.69 -1.31 -1.20
N ARG A 159 6.23 -0.10 -0.97
CA ARG A 159 7.07 0.22 0.19
C ARG A 159 6.32 0.09 1.52
N LEU A 160 5.01 0.38 1.53
CA LEU A 160 4.18 0.21 2.73
C LEU A 160 3.89 -1.27 3.05
N ALA A 161 3.82 -2.11 2.01
CA ALA A 161 3.38 -3.50 2.09
C ALA A 161 4.52 -4.53 2.17
N CYS A 162 5.71 -4.25 1.63
CA CYS A 162 6.74 -5.25 1.36
C CYS A 162 7.34 -5.93 2.60
N ASP A 163 7.30 -5.27 3.75
CA ASP A 163 7.76 -5.78 5.05
C ASP A 163 6.64 -6.44 5.86
N ALA A 164 5.39 -6.43 5.38
CA ALA A 164 4.26 -7.03 6.07
C ALA A 164 4.30 -8.57 6.06
N ASP A 165 3.73 -9.17 7.10
CA ASP A 165 3.46 -10.61 7.21
C ASP A 165 2.21 -11.03 6.45
N MET A 166 1.29 -10.08 6.29
CA MET A 166 0.05 -10.29 5.56
C MET A 166 -0.31 -9.00 4.83
N VAL A 167 -0.62 -9.14 3.56
CA VAL A 167 -1.13 -8.07 2.71
C VAL A 167 -2.55 -8.43 2.31
N LEU A 168 -3.51 -7.57 2.66
CA LEU A 168 -4.89 -7.69 2.25
C LEU A 168 -5.24 -6.52 1.34
N ASP A 169 -5.54 -6.82 0.08
CA ASP A 169 -5.97 -5.83 -0.90
C ASP A 169 -7.47 -6.02 -1.14
N LEU A 170 -8.28 -5.05 -0.70
CA LEU A 170 -9.73 -5.14 -0.71
C LEU A 170 -10.27 -4.66 -2.05
N HIS A 171 -10.73 -5.62 -2.86
CA HIS A 171 -11.39 -5.39 -4.14
C HIS A 171 -12.87 -5.79 -4.08
N CYS A 172 -13.67 -5.28 -5.00
CA CYS A 172 -15.01 -5.81 -5.29
C CYS A 172 -15.24 -5.85 -6.80
N ASP A 173 -16.09 -6.77 -7.25
CA ASP A 173 -16.47 -6.81 -8.66
C ASP A 173 -17.71 -5.95 -8.92
N PHE A 174 -17.90 -5.57 -10.19
CA PHE A 174 -19.17 -5.05 -10.68
C PHE A 174 -20.01 -6.24 -11.18
N GLU A 175 -21.08 -6.58 -10.47
CA GLU A 175 -22.17 -7.33 -11.11
C GLU A 175 -22.99 -6.34 -11.96
N SER A 176 -22.95 -6.54 -13.28
CA SER A 176 -23.84 -5.90 -14.26
C SER A 176 -25.17 -6.64 -14.39
#